data_AF-A0A2V5N150-F1
#
_entry.id   AF-A0A2V5N150-F1
#
_cell.length_a   1.000
_cell.length_b   1.000
_cell.length_c   1.000
_cell.angle_alpha   90.00
_cell.angle_beta   90.00
_cell.angle_gamma   90.00
#
_symmetry.space_group_name_H-M   'P 1'
#
loop_
_entity.id
_entity.type
_entity.pdbx_description
1 polymer ?
#
loop_
_entity_poly.entity_id
_entity_poly.type
_entity_poly.pdbx_seq_one_letter_code
_entity_poly.pdbx_strand_id
1 'polypeptide(L)'
;MPEGEGTVLDNSCLLWISNMWSGTKHDSSKVPVLLAGGLGGTLETGRVLDYTDKGDDNRKLCSLYLSLMDRMDVKLDRFGDADTRLAGI
;
A
#
# COMPACT_ATOMS: atom_id res chain seq x y z
N MET A 1 -20.79 5.54 -5.61
CA MET A 1 -22.01 5.12 -4.90
C MET A 1 -22.07 5.89 -3.60
N PRO A 2 -23.14 6.63 -3.31
CA PRO A 2 -23.29 7.35 -2.04
C PRO A 2 -23.28 6.40 -0.84
N GLU A 3 -22.69 6.84 0.28
CA GLU A 3 -22.67 6.15 1.56
C GLU A 3 -22.63 7.19 2.70
N GLY A 4 -23.76 7.37 3.40
CA GLY A 4 -23.91 8.45 4.39
C GLY A 4 -23.65 9.83 3.78
N GLU A 5 -22.79 10.61 4.42
CA GLU A 5 -22.36 11.94 3.96
C GLU A 5 -21.26 11.90 2.88
N GLY A 6 -20.81 10.70 2.48
CA GLY A 6 -19.72 10.52 1.52
C GLY A 6 -20.02 9.45 0.48
N THR A 7 -18.97 8.75 0.05
CA THR A 7 -19.03 7.67 -0.93
C THR A 7 -18.38 6.41 -0.37
N VAL A 8 -18.78 5.26 -0.91
CA VAL A 8 -18.16 3.96 -0.57
C VAL A 8 -16.64 3.98 -0.72
N LEU A 9 -16.12 4.75 -1.68
CA LEU A 9 -14.68 4.83 -1.93
C LEU A 9 -13.95 5.57 -0.81
N ASP A 10 -14.62 6.46 -0.06
CA ASP A 10 -14.02 7.17 1.07
C ASP A 10 -13.72 6.21 2.24
N ASN A 11 -14.49 5.14 2.38
CA ASN A 11 -14.34 4.11 3.42
C ASN A 11 -13.65 2.82 2.94
N SER A 12 -13.44 2.68 1.63
CA SER A 12 -12.79 1.51 1.04
C SER A 12 -11.31 1.75 0.76
N CYS A 13 -10.57 0.65 0.56
CA CYS A 13 -9.23 0.66 -0.02
C CYS A 13 -9.14 -0.44 -1.07
N LEU A 14 -8.92 -0.05 -2.32
CA LEU A 14 -8.65 -0.95 -3.43
C LEU A 14 -7.14 -0.96 -3.67
N LEU A 15 -6.54 -2.12 -3.51
CA LEU A 15 -5.15 -2.37 -3.88
C LEU A 15 -5.12 -3.12 -5.21
N TRP A 16 -4.47 -2.52 -6.21
CA TRP A 16 -4.19 -3.14 -7.49
C TRP A 16 -2.70 -3.18 -7.73
N ILE A 17 -2.17 -4.38 -7.97
CA ILE A 17 -0.73 -4.64 -8.03
C ILE A 17 -0.42 -5.87 -8.89
N SER A 18 0.79 -5.90 -9.44
CA SER A 18 1.42 -7.12 -9.96
C SER A 18 2.53 -7.55 -9.01
N ASN A 19 2.69 -8.86 -8.79
CA ASN A 19 3.81 -9.37 -8.00
C ASN A 19 5.16 -9.29 -8.76
N MET A 20 5.14 -8.97 -10.05
CA MET A 20 6.34 -8.87 -10.90
C MET A 20 6.22 -7.73 -11.91
N TRP A 21 7.34 -7.02 -12.13
CA TRP A 21 7.53 -6.11 -13.24
C TRP A 21 7.72 -6.84 -14.57
N SER A 22 8.50 -7.93 -14.54
CA SER A 22 8.76 -8.76 -15.70
C SER A 22 8.61 -10.23 -15.34
N GLY A 23 7.56 -10.86 -15.88
CA GLY A 23 7.33 -12.30 -15.70
C GLY A 23 8.47 -13.15 -16.25
N THR A 24 9.02 -12.80 -17.42
CA THR A 24 10.13 -13.57 -18.03
C THR A 24 11.40 -13.55 -17.18
N LYS A 25 11.70 -12.43 -16.53
CA LYS A 25 12.89 -12.29 -15.67
C LYS A 25 12.62 -12.65 -14.20
N HIS A 26 11.35 -12.91 -13.86
CA HIS A 26 10.89 -13.00 -12.47
C HIS A 26 11.33 -11.79 -11.64
N ASP A 27 11.31 -10.60 -12.26
CA ASP A 27 11.78 -9.36 -11.64
C ASP A 27 10.67 -8.74 -10.80
N SER A 28 10.93 -8.64 -9.50
CA SER A 28 10.07 -7.98 -8.50
C SER A 28 10.78 -6.82 -7.78
N SER A 29 11.93 -6.37 -8.31
CA SER A 29 12.76 -5.31 -7.70
C SER A 29 12.10 -3.92 -7.69
N LYS A 30 11.08 -3.74 -8.52
CA LYS A 30 10.15 -2.61 -8.51
C LYS A 30 8.83 -3.10 -9.07
N VAL A 31 7.70 -2.67 -8.51
CA VAL A 31 6.38 -3.03 -9.05
C VAL A 31 5.47 -1.80 -9.01
N PRO A 32 4.64 -1.57 -10.03
CA PRO A 32 3.62 -0.53 -9.96
C PRO A 32 2.53 -0.96 -8.97
N VAL A 33 2.17 -0.04 -8.09
CA VAL A 33 1.09 -0.23 -7.10
C VAL A 33 0.10 0.90 -7.27
N LEU A 34 -1.18 0.56 -7.38
CA LEU A 34 -2.28 1.53 -7.36
C LEU A 34 -3.11 1.30 -6.11
N LEU A 35 -3.31 2.38 -5.37
CA LEU A 35 -4.22 2.43 -4.24
C LEU A 35 -5.32 3.43 -4.55
N ALA A 36 -6.57 3.02 -4.35
CA ALA A 36 -7.73 3.88 -4.52
C ALA A 36 -8.66 3.75 -3.31
N GLY A 37 -9.07 4.89 -2.78
CA GLY A 37 -9.98 4.99 -1.64
C GLY A 37 -9.34 5.60 -0.41
N GLY A 38 -10.19 6.18 0.43
CA GLY A 38 -9.78 6.96 1.59
C GLY A 38 -9.48 6.14 2.84
N LEU A 39 -9.91 4.86 2.86
CA LEU A 39 -9.79 3.97 4.03
C LEU A 39 -10.22 4.68 5.33
N GLY A 40 -11.42 5.27 5.33
CA GLY A 40 -11.93 6.03 6.47
C GLY A 40 -11.20 7.35 6.72
N GLY A 41 -10.64 7.96 5.67
CA GLY A 41 -9.88 9.21 5.75
C GLY A 41 -8.42 9.05 6.23
N THR A 42 -7.94 7.82 6.39
CA THR A 42 -6.58 7.53 6.89
C THR A 42 -5.52 7.40 5.78
N LEU A 43 -5.96 7.35 4.52
CA LEU A 43 -5.11 7.40 3.34
C LEU A 43 -5.32 8.72 2.61
N GLU A 44 -4.26 9.50 2.47
CA GLU A 44 -4.30 10.73 1.69
C GLU A 44 -4.03 10.41 0.20
N THR A 45 -5.01 10.73 -0.65
CA THR A 45 -5.09 10.32 -2.06
C THR A 45 -4.56 11.41 -3.01
N GLY A 46 -4.58 11.15 -4.32
CA GLY A 46 -4.23 12.15 -5.35
C GLY A 46 -2.73 12.42 -5.51
N ARG A 47 -1.88 11.45 -5.14
CA ARG A 47 -0.42 11.59 -5.11
C ARG A 47 0.28 10.41 -5.78
N VAL A 48 1.51 10.65 -6.21
CA VAL A 48 2.43 9.61 -6.72
C VAL A 48 3.60 9.51 -5.75
N LEU A 49 3.86 8.31 -5.25
CA LEU A 49 4.96 8.03 -4.33
C LEU A 49 5.99 7.17 -5.06
N ASP A 50 7.24 7.64 -5.09
CA ASP A 50 8.37 6.90 -5.66
C ASP A 50 9.34 6.52 -4.53
N TYR A 51 9.57 5.22 -4.39
CA TYR A 51 10.44 4.63 -3.37
C TYR A 51 11.73 4.05 -3.96
N THR A 52 11.99 4.25 -5.27
CA THR A 52 13.13 3.63 -5.96
C THR A 52 14.48 4.09 -5.43
N ASP A 53 14.55 5.25 -4.79
CA ASP A 53 15.76 5.83 -4.19
C ASP A 53 15.91 5.58 -2.67
N LYS A 54 14.96 4.87 -2.03
CA LYS A 54 14.91 4.73 -0.57
C LYS A 54 15.69 3.53 0.00
N GLY A 55 16.30 2.72 -0.87
CA GLY A 55 16.94 1.46 -0.49
C GLY A 55 15.93 0.35 -0.17
N ASP A 56 16.38 -0.90 -0.23
CA ASP A 56 15.48 -2.07 -0.18
C ASP A 56 14.71 -2.18 1.14
N ASP A 57 15.32 -1.81 2.28
CA ASP A 57 14.66 -1.88 3.59
C ASP A 57 13.47 -0.93 3.73
N ASN A 58 13.44 0.18 2.98
CA ASN A 58 12.39 1.20 3.09
C ASN A 58 11.32 1.12 1.99
N ARG A 59 11.37 0.09 1.13
CA ARG A 59 10.47 -0.05 -0.03
C ARG A 59 9.87 -1.44 -0.17
N LYS A 60 9.93 -2.26 0.89
CA LYS A 60 9.34 -3.61 0.92
C LYS A 60 7.83 -3.53 0.72
N LEU A 61 7.30 -4.37 -0.15
CA LEU A 61 5.85 -4.46 -0.36
C LEU A 61 5.12 -4.94 0.91
N CYS A 62 5.74 -5.80 1.71
CA CYS A 62 5.19 -6.22 3.00
C CYS A 62 5.06 -5.06 4.00
N SER A 63 5.92 -4.04 3.92
CA SER A 63 5.81 -2.82 4.73
C SER A 63 4.56 -2.02 4.36
N LEU A 64 4.14 -2.03 3.09
CA LEU A 64 2.85 -1.44 2.69
C LEU A 64 1.68 -2.17 3.35
N TYR A 65 1.71 -3.51 3.36
CA TYR A 65 0.64 -4.30 3.97
C TYR A 65 0.54 -4.05 5.48
N LEU A 66 1.66 -3.95 6.19
CA LEU A 66 1.66 -3.56 7.61
C LEU A 66 1.02 -2.18 7.80
N SER A 67 1.35 -1.20 6.96
CA SER A 67 0.76 0.14 7.03
C SER A 67 -0.75 0.15 6.78
N LEU A 68 -1.25 -0.69 5.87
CA LEU A 68 -2.68 -0.80 5.57
C LEU A 68 -3.44 -1.55 6.67
N MET A 69 -2.89 -2.66 7.16
CA MET A 69 -3.48 -3.44 8.26
C MET A 69 -3.59 -2.60 9.54
N ASP A 70 -2.58 -1.77 9.84
CA ASP A 70 -2.63 -0.86 10.99
C ASP A 70 -3.81 0.11 10.94
N ARG A 71 -4.21 0.57 9.75
CA ARG A 71 -5.35 1.48 9.54
C ARG A 71 -6.70 0.76 9.64
N MET A 72 -6.69 -0.57 9.50
CA MET A 72 -7.85 -1.45 9.68
C MET A 72 -7.90 -2.05 11.10
N ASP A 73 -7.10 -1.51 12.03
CA ASP A 73 -6.95 -2.01 13.41
C ASP A 73 -6.44 -3.45 13.54
N VAL A 74 -5.75 -3.95 12.50
CA VAL A 74 -5.07 -5.25 12.51
C VAL A 74 -3.59 -5.02 12.79
N LYS A 75 -3.18 -5.14 14.05
CA LYS A 75 -1.80 -4.86 14.50
C LYS A 75 -0.94 -6.13 14.49
N LEU A 76 0.15 -6.10 13.73
CA LEU A 76 1.16 -7.17 13.68
C LEU A 76 2.57 -6.60 13.78
N ASP A 77 3.47 -7.25 14.50
CA ASP A 77 4.88 -6.81 14.58
C ASP A 77 5.61 -7.04 13.26
N ARG A 78 5.21 -8.06 12.49
CA ARG A 78 5.89 -8.49 11.27
C ARG A 78 4.91 -9.09 10.26
N PHE A 79 5.19 -8.90 8.97
CA PHE A 79 4.55 -9.61 7.87
C PHE A 79 5.58 -9.92 6.79
N GLY A 80 5.72 -11.19 6.39
CA GLY A 80 6.72 -11.61 5.40
C GLY A 80 8.15 -11.21 5.79
N ASP A 81 8.76 -10.38 4.94
CA ASP A 81 10.12 -9.85 5.06
C ASP A 81 10.20 -8.44 5.70
N ALA A 82 9.08 -7.90 6.17
CA ALA A 82 9.00 -6.58 6.79
C ALA A 82 8.59 -6.66 8.28
N ASP A 83 9.29 -5.89 9.10
CA ASP A 83 9.01 -5.58 10.50
C ASP A 83 8.76 -4.06 10.72
N THR A 84 8.85 -3.27 9.66
CA THR A 84 8.60 -1.82 9.65
C THR A 84 7.48 -1.45 8.69
N ARG A 85 6.80 -0.33 8.97
CA ARG A 85 5.74 0.24 8.14
C ARG A 85 6.34 1.06 7.00
N LEU A 86 5.68 1.05 5.85
CA LEU A 86 6.08 1.91 4.74
C LEU A 86 5.86 3.37 5.14
N ALA A 87 6.89 4.19 5.03
CA ALA A 87 6.83 5.61 5.38
C ALA A 87 6.14 6.43 4.28
N GLY A 88 5.38 7.46 4.64
CA GLY A 88 4.78 8.40 3.67
C GLY A 88 3.53 7.88 2.95
N ILE A 89 3.02 6.70 3.34
CA ILE A 89 1.69 6.18 2.98
C ILE A 89 0.65 6.64 3.99
#